data_AF-W1W942-F1
#
_entry.id   AF-W1W942-F1
#
_cell.length_a   1.000
_cell.length_b   1.000
_cell.length_c   1.000
_cell.angle_alpha   90.00
_cell.angle_beta   90.00
_cell.angle_gamma   90.00
#
_symmetry.space_group_name_H-M   'P 1'
#
loop_
_entity.id
_entity.type
_entity.pdbx_description
1 polymer ?
#
loop_
_entity_poly.entity_id
_entity_poly.type
_entity_poly.pdbx_seq_one_letter_code
_entity_poly.pdbx_strand_id
1 'polypeptide(L)'
;MEADKVTPKAALLAMLKADRAQKYPVFSKDIQITSVTVKDGIASVEVNDAFVKGNGGDLTVKLQMAAIINTLTSFDNINGVLFVNNGKKVPTVGSFDTKDPVKRMTNLIKK
;
A
#
# COMPACT_ATOMS: atom_id res chain seq x y z
N MET A 1 4.09 8.64 28.73
CA MET A 1 3.95 7.36 28.03
C MET A 1 3.26 7.65 26.70
N GLU A 2 4.01 7.72 25.58
CA GLU A 2 3.45 7.82 24.22
C GLU A 2 3.86 6.55 23.44
N ALA A 3 3.57 5.38 23.99
CA ALA A 3 4.04 4.10 23.46
C ALA A 3 3.06 3.42 22.47
N ASP A 4 1.85 3.94 22.26
CA ASP A 4 0.78 3.14 21.61
C ASP A 4 0.17 3.71 20.32
N LYS A 5 0.72 4.78 19.73
CA LYS A 5 0.27 5.20 18.38
C LYS A 5 1.08 4.48 17.31
N VAL A 6 0.56 3.33 16.85
CA VAL A 6 1.06 2.69 15.61
C VAL A 6 1.01 3.73 14.50
N THR A 7 2.15 4.04 13.88
CA THR A 7 2.18 4.98 12.76
C THR A 7 1.71 4.29 11.47
N PRO A 8 1.18 5.02 10.47
CA PRO A 8 0.80 4.43 9.18
C PRO A 8 1.96 3.67 8.52
N LYS A 9 3.19 4.21 8.63
CA LYS A 9 4.41 3.53 8.18
C LYS A 9 4.66 2.22 8.95
N ALA A 10 4.54 2.24 10.27
CA ALA A 10 4.75 1.04 11.09
C ALA A 10 3.72 -0.06 10.77
N ALA A 11 2.44 0.30 10.61
CA ALA A 11 1.39 -0.65 10.22
C ALA A 11 1.68 -1.27 8.85
N LEU A 12 2.13 -0.47 7.88
CA LEU A 12 2.46 -0.95 6.55
C LEU A 12 3.66 -1.92 6.55
N LEU A 13 4.70 -1.59 7.33
CA LEU A 13 5.86 -2.48 7.51
C LEU A 13 5.48 -3.78 8.24
N ALA A 14 4.62 -3.70 9.24
CA ALA A 14 4.10 -4.88 9.94
C ALA A 14 3.29 -5.78 8.99
N MET A 15 2.44 -5.20 8.14
CA MET A 15 1.68 -5.92 7.11
C MET A 15 2.63 -6.63 6.14
N LEU A 16 3.65 -5.93 5.61
CA LEU A 16 4.63 -6.54 4.71
C LEU A 16 5.41 -7.68 5.38
N LYS A 17 5.79 -7.51 6.65
CA LYS A 17 6.50 -8.54 7.41
C LYS A 17 5.60 -9.76 7.63
N ALA A 18 4.33 -9.55 7.96
CA ALA A 18 3.36 -10.62 8.15
C ALA A 18 3.09 -11.39 6.85
N ASP A 19 2.90 -10.70 5.72
CA ASP A 19 2.74 -11.33 4.40
C ASP A 19 3.96 -12.18 4.04
N ARG A 20 5.16 -11.63 4.18
CA ARG A 20 6.43 -12.32 3.85
C ARG A 20 6.75 -13.52 4.73
N ALA A 21 6.10 -13.65 5.89
CA ALA A 21 6.22 -14.80 6.77
C ALA A 21 5.30 -15.97 6.36
N GLN A 22 4.36 -15.74 5.43
CA GLN A 22 3.45 -16.78 4.95
C GLN A 22 4.15 -17.76 3.99
N LYS A 23 3.54 -18.93 3.79
CA LYS A 23 4.02 -19.94 2.84
C LYS A 23 3.99 -19.44 1.38
N TYR A 24 3.00 -18.60 1.05
CA TYR A 24 2.80 -18.02 -0.29
C TYR A 24 2.56 -16.51 -0.16
N PRO A 25 3.64 -15.71 0.01
CA PRO A 25 3.51 -14.27 0.17
C PRO A 25 3.00 -13.63 -1.12
N VAL A 26 2.15 -12.61 -0.97
CA VAL A 26 1.65 -11.81 -2.09
C VAL A 26 2.69 -10.75 -2.49
N PHE A 27 3.50 -10.27 -1.54
CA PHE A 27 4.57 -9.32 -1.77
C PHE A 27 5.92 -10.03 -1.92
N SER A 28 6.42 -10.07 -3.14
CA SER A 28 7.76 -10.56 -3.44
C SER A 28 8.85 -9.73 -2.74
N LYS A 29 10.05 -10.31 -2.61
CA LYS A 29 11.17 -9.70 -1.86
C LYS A 29 11.76 -8.47 -2.55
N ASP A 30 11.62 -8.38 -3.87
CA ASP A 30 12.04 -7.25 -4.69
C ASP A 30 11.12 -6.04 -4.56
N ILE A 31 9.86 -6.20 -4.13
CA ILE A 31 8.97 -5.07 -3.84
C ILE A 31 9.44 -4.34 -2.58
N GLN A 32 9.59 -3.02 -2.67
CA GLN A 32 10.01 -2.19 -1.55
C GLN A 32 9.06 -1.00 -1.39
N ILE A 33 8.73 -0.72 -0.12
CA ILE A 33 7.99 0.46 0.29
C ILE A 33 8.87 1.22 1.28
N THR A 34 9.26 2.44 0.94
CA THR A 34 10.32 3.16 1.67
C THR A 34 9.77 4.20 2.64
N SER A 35 8.65 4.84 2.29
CA SER A 35 8.04 5.88 3.12
C SER A 35 6.53 6.00 2.94
N VAL A 36 5.90 6.62 3.94
CA VAL A 36 4.48 6.97 3.94
C VAL A 36 4.37 8.38 4.49
N THR A 37 3.75 9.28 3.72
CA THR A 37 3.50 10.66 4.11
C THR A 37 2.01 10.92 4.05
N VAL A 38 1.42 11.42 5.15
CA VAL A 38 -0.01 11.72 5.21
C VAL A 38 -0.20 13.22 5.15
N LYS A 39 -1.00 13.68 4.19
CA LYS A 39 -1.37 15.10 4.05
C LYS A 39 -2.81 15.20 3.58
N ASP A 40 -3.60 16.07 4.22
CA ASP A 40 -5.00 16.37 3.87
C ASP A 40 -5.88 15.10 3.71
N GLY A 41 -5.65 14.10 4.57
CA GLY A 41 -6.38 12.83 4.54
C GLY A 41 -5.91 11.83 3.47
N ILE A 42 -4.86 12.14 2.71
CA ILE A 42 -4.29 11.27 1.68
C ILE A 42 -2.92 10.77 2.12
N ALA A 43 -2.70 9.45 2.04
CA ALA A 43 -1.41 8.83 2.29
C ALA A 43 -0.65 8.63 0.96
N SER A 44 0.47 9.32 0.79
CA SER A 44 1.42 9.09 -0.30
C SER A 44 2.41 8.00 0.12
N VAL A 45 2.46 6.92 -0.64
CA VAL A 45 3.29 5.74 -0.39
C VAL A 45 4.39 5.66 -1.43
N GLU A 46 5.65 5.70 -0.97
CA GLU A 46 6.81 5.61 -1.83
C GLU A 46 7.13 4.14 -2.12
N VAL A 47 7.03 3.75 -3.40
CA VAL A 47 7.18 2.38 -3.90
C VAL A 47 8.28 2.30 -4.96
N ASN A 48 8.90 1.13 -5.11
CA ASN A 48 9.92 0.91 -6.13
C ASN A 48 9.34 0.39 -7.47
N ASP A 49 10.18 0.32 -8.50
CA ASP A 49 9.79 -0.05 -9.86
C ASP A 49 9.21 -1.47 -9.96
N ALA A 50 9.64 -2.39 -9.08
CA ALA A 50 9.09 -3.74 -9.02
C ALA A 50 7.59 -3.74 -8.71
N PHE A 51 7.17 -2.88 -7.77
CA PHE A 51 5.75 -2.69 -7.47
C PHE A 51 5.01 -2.06 -8.64
N VAL A 52 5.56 -0.99 -9.22
CA VAL A 52 4.94 -0.25 -10.34
C VAL A 52 4.70 -1.14 -11.55
N LYS A 53 5.66 -2.02 -11.88
CA LYS A 53 5.54 -2.98 -12.99
C LYS A 53 4.36 -3.94 -12.82
N GLY A 54 3.92 -4.20 -11.59
CA GLY A 54 2.78 -5.09 -11.33
C GLY A 54 3.04 -6.53 -11.76
N ASN A 55 4.28 -7.02 -11.57
CA ASN A 55 4.64 -8.39 -11.90
C ASN A 55 3.86 -9.37 -11.01
N GLY A 56 3.22 -10.37 -11.61
CA GLY A 56 2.38 -11.35 -10.89
C GLY A 56 0.93 -11.44 -11.38
N GLY A 57 0.54 -10.59 -12.34
CA GLY A 57 -0.79 -10.58 -12.94
C GLY A 57 -1.82 -9.78 -12.14
N ASP A 58 -2.95 -9.45 -12.79
CA ASP A 58 -3.94 -8.51 -12.28
C ASP A 58 -4.47 -8.86 -10.88
N LEU A 59 -4.70 -10.15 -10.61
CA LEU A 59 -5.18 -10.59 -9.31
C LEU A 59 -4.15 -10.29 -8.20
N THR A 60 -2.88 -10.60 -8.44
CA THR A 60 -1.79 -10.35 -7.49
C THR A 60 -1.65 -8.86 -7.21
N VAL A 61 -1.62 -8.03 -8.27
CA VAL A 61 -1.52 -6.58 -8.13
C VAL A 61 -2.71 -6.01 -7.36
N LYS A 62 -3.92 -6.49 -7.65
CA LYS A 62 -5.14 -6.09 -6.92
C LYS A 62 -5.07 -6.44 -5.43
N LEU A 63 -4.56 -7.62 -5.08
CA LEU A 63 -4.37 -8.03 -3.68
C LEU A 63 -3.33 -7.18 -2.98
N GLN A 64 -2.20 -6.88 -3.63
CA GLN A 64 -1.16 -6.00 -3.12
C GLN A 64 -1.71 -4.59 -2.84
N MET A 65 -2.41 -4.00 -3.82
CA MET A 65 -3.05 -2.70 -3.67
C MET A 65 -4.08 -2.72 -2.53
N ALA A 66 -4.95 -3.73 -2.48
CA ALA A 66 -5.95 -3.86 -1.43
C ALA A 66 -5.31 -3.95 -0.04
N ALA A 67 -4.24 -4.73 0.12
CA ALA A 67 -3.53 -4.85 1.39
C ALA A 67 -2.95 -3.51 1.86
N ILE A 68 -2.28 -2.76 0.97
CA ILE A 68 -1.72 -1.44 1.29
C ILE A 68 -2.85 -0.45 1.64
N ILE A 69 -3.83 -0.34 0.75
CA ILE A 69 -4.91 0.64 0.85
C ILE A 69 -5.75 0.38 2.10
N ASN A 70 -6.14 -0.86 2.36
CA ASN A 70 -6.98 -1.19 3.52
C ASN A 70 -6.22 -1.05 4.84
N THR A 71 -4.91 -1.30 4.85
CA THR A 71 -4.05 -1.04 6.02
C THR A 71 -3.99 0.45 6.32
N LEU A 72 -3.71 1.28 5.31
CA LEU A 72 -3.57 2.73 5.53
C LEU A 72 -4.90 3.41 5.80
N THR A 73 -5.98 3.01 5.14
CA THR A 73 -7.33 3.55 5.40
C THR A 73 -7.99 2.93 6.64
N SER A 74 -7.27 2.12 7.43
CA SER A 74 -7.74 1.71 8.77
C SER A 74 -7.55 2.81 9.82
N PHE A 75 -6.74 3.81 9.48
CA PHE A 75 -6.57 5.03 10.27
C PHE A 75 -7.66 6.02 9.88
N ASP A 76 -8.42 6.51 10.86
CA ASP A 76 -9.57 7.41 10.62
C ASP A 76 -9.20 8.72 9.91
N ASN A 77 -7.93 9.12 9.99
CA ASN A 77 -7.41 10.31 9.32
C ASN A 77 -6.89 10.05 7.89
N ILE A 78 -7.06 8.85 7.32
CA ILE A 78 -6.62 8.49 5.97
C ILE A 78 -7.81 7.96 5.15
N ASN A 79 -8.22 8.73 4.15
CA ASN A 79 -9.38 8.45 3.30
C ASN A 79 -8.99 7.87 1.92
N GLY A 80 -7.72 7.94 1.56
CA GLY A 80 -7.22 7.44 0.29
C GLY A 80 -5.71 7.34 0.24
N VAL A 81 -5.21 6.64 -0.78
CA VAL A 81 -3.79 6.36 -0.95
C VAL A 81 -3.33 6.74 -2.36
N LEU A 82 -2.20 7.43 -2.45
CA LEU A 82 -1.47 7.69 -3.69
C LEU A 82 -0.16 6.91 -3.69
N PHE A 83 0.25 6.45 -4.86
CA PHE A 83 1.54 5.82 -5.05
C PHE A 83 2.53 6.81 -5.67
N VAL A 84 3.75 6.82 -5.15
CA VAL A 84 4.85 7.68 -5.57
C VAL A 84 6.08 6.81 -5.81
N ASN A 85 6.85 7.10 -6.85
CA ASN A 85 8.10 6.43 -7.16
C ASN A 85 9.14 7.49 -7.55
N ASN A 86 10.27 7.48 -6.86
CA ASN A 86 11.31 8.50 -6.94
C ASN A 86 10.75 9.93 -6.81
N GLY A 87 9.82 10.12 -5.86
CA GLY A 87 9.17 11.41 -5.60
C GLY A 87 8.13 11.85 -6.67
N LYS A 88 7.86 11.03 -7.69
CA LYS A 88 6.87 11.33 -8.74
C LYS A 88 5.63 10.46 -8.58
N LYS A 89 4.46 11.04 -8.83
CA LYS A 89 3.18 10.30 -8.82
C LYS A 89 3.24 9.14 -9.82
N VAL A 90 2.74 7.99 -9.40
CA VAL A 90 2.60 6.80 -10.23
C VAL A 90 1.17 6.77 -10.77
N PRO A 91 0.93 7.03 -12.07
CA PRO A 91 -0.41 7.05 -12.63
C PRO A 91 -0.99 5.64 -12.87
N THR A 92 -0.15 4.61 -12.86
CA THR A 92 -0.57 3.24 -13.14
C THR A 92 0.33 2.24 -12.42
N VAL A 93 -0.27 1.20 -11.84
CA VAL A 93 0.42 0.05 -11.27
C VAL A 93 -0.07 -1.20 -12.01
N GLY A 94 0.79 -1.85 -12.77
CA GLY A 94 0.37 -2.91 -13.70
C GLY A 94 -0.68 -2.40 -14.70
N SER A 95 -1.90 -2.94 -14.64
CA SER A 95 -3.06 -2.55 -15.46
C SER A 95 -4.03 -1.58 -14.77
N PHE A 96 -3.76 -1.19 -13.52
CA PHE A 96 -4.69 -0.41 -12.68
C PHE A 96 -4.38 1.08 -12.71
N ASP A 97 -5.40 1.92 -12.92
CA ASP A 97 -5.27 3.38 -12.82
C ASP A 97 -5.12 3.81 -11.35
N THR A 98 -4.07 4.59 -11.08
CA THR A 98 -3.73 5.13 -9.75
C THR A 98 -3.41 6.62 -9.81
N LYS A 99 -3.90 7.34 -10.84
CA LYS A 99 -3.67 8.79 -11.01
C LYS A 99 -4.25 9.60 -9.84
N ASP A 100 -5.43 9.19 -9.41
CA ASP A 100 -6.16 9.77 -8.29
C ASP A 100 -6.02 8.90 -7.02
N PRO A 101 -6.20 9.48 -5.82
CA PRO A 101 -6.11 8.73 -4.58
C PRO A 101 -7.11 7.55 -4.57
N VAL A 102 -6.58 6.34 -4.40
CA VAL A 102 -7.38 5.13 -4.36
C VAL A 102 -7.99 4.97 -2.97
N LYS A 103 -9.33 4.91 -2.93
CA LYS A 103 -10.11 4.75 -1.69
C LYS A 103 -10.12 3.31 -1.20
N ARG A 104 -10.52 3.13 0.07
CA ARG A 104 -10.66 1.81 0.72
C ARG A 104 -11.43 0.82 -0.17
N MET A 105 -10.84 -0.35 -0.36
CA MET A 105 -11.42 -1.42 -1.17
C MET A 105 -12.34 -2.30 -0.30
N THR A 106 -13.54 -1.79 0.00
CA THR A 106 -14.51 -2.39 0.95
C THR A 106 -15.01 -3.78 0.58
N ASN A 107 -14.88 -4.18 -0.69
CA ASN A 107 -15.50 -5.40 -1.20
C ASN A 107 -14.54 -6.60 -1.28
N LEU A 108 -13.25 -6.42 -0.95
CA LEU A 108 -12.23 -7.45 -1.18
C LEU A 108 -11.72 -8.13 0.10
N ILE A 109 -11.89 -7.51 1.27
CA ILE A 109 -11.44 -8.07 2.55
C ILE A 109 -12.53 -7.75 3.60
N LYS A 110 -13.30 -8.76 4.02
CA LYS A 110 -14.17 -8.65 5.20
C LYS A 110 -13.30 -8.66 6.46
N LYS A 111 -13.68 -7.81 7.41
CA LYS A 111 -13.00 -7.61 8.70
C LYS A 111 -13.01 -8.90 9.54
#